data_AF-A0A0D0CWU9-F1
#
_entry.id   AF-A0A0D0CWU9-F1
#
_cell.length_a   1.000
_cell.length_b   1.000
_cell.length_c   1.000
_cell.angle_alpha   90.00
_cell.angle_beta   90.00
_cell.angle_gamma   90.00
#
_symmetry.space_group_name_H-M   'P 1'
#
loop_
_entity.id
_entity.type
_entity.pdbx_description
1 polymer ?
#
loop_
_entity_poly.entity_id
_entity_poly.type
_entity_poly.pdbx_seq_one_letter_code
_entity_poly.pdbx_strand_id
1 'polypeptide(L)' 'CEACNEAKGVIQCKSCIRFHGWCKPCAAIVHKYLPFHWLEILAGSCYEDISLGELGFIWFLGHGREPCNPEGQHYS' A
#
# COMPACT_ATOMS: atom_id res chain seq x y z
N CYS A 1 -11.63 -5.14 -7.05
CA CYS A 1 -10.19 -4.92 -6.87
C CYS A 1 -9.59 -5.14 -8.24
N GLU A 2 -9.02 -4.12 -8.86
CA GLU A 2 -8.52 -4.26 -10.24
C GLU A 2 -7.25 -5.10 -10.34
N ALA A 3 -6.53 -5.29 -9.23
CA ALA A 3 -5.32 -6.11 -9.21
C ALA A 3 -5.62 -7.61 -9.15
N CYS A 4 -6.46 -8.07 -8.21
CA CYS A 4 -6.74 -9.50 -8.03
C CYS A 4 -8.05 -9.97 -8.66
N ASN A 5 -9.00 -9.07 -8.97
CA ASN A 5 -10.36 -9.41 -9.43
C ASN A 5 -11.18 -10.33 -8.49
N GLU A 6 -10.70 -10.60 -7.27
CA GLU A 6 -11.34 -11.54 -6.32
C GLU A 6 -12.14 -10.84 -5.21
N ALA A 7 -11.82 -9.59 -4.90
CA ALA A 7 -12.43 -8.85 -3.79
C ALA A 7 -12.91 -7.46 -4.22
N LYS A 8 -13.87 -6.88 -3.47
CA LYS A 8 -14.34 -5.52 -3.71
C LYS A 8 -13.18 -4.51 -3.57
N GLY A 9 -13.12 -3.55 -4.50
CA GLY A 9 -12.22 -2.41 -4.38
C GLY A 9 -12.81 -1.38 -3.42
N VAL A 10 -12.26 -1.27 -2.22
CA VAL A 10 -12.72 -0.32 -1.18
C VAL A 10 -11.68 0.75 -0.89
N ILE A 11 -10.44 0.57 -1.36
CA ILE A 11 -9.36 1.56 -1.28
C ILE A 11 -9.26 2.27 -2.63
N GLN A 12 -9.16 3.59 -2.59
CA GLN A 12 -8.73 4.40 -3.73
C GLN A 12 -7.48 5.19 -3.37
N CYS A 13 -6.81 5.71 -4.39
CA CYS A 13 -5.60 6.51 -4.25
C CYS A 13 -5.80 7.83 -4.98
N LYS A 14 -5.66 8.95 -4.25
CA LYS A 14 -5.85 10.30 -4.78
C LYS A 14 -4.62 10.82 -5.53
N SER A 15 -3.48 10.17 -5.34
CA SER A 15 -2.21 10.53 -5.99
C SER A 15 -1.97 9.81 -7.31
N CYS A 16 -2.64 8.68 -7.55
CA CYS A 16 -2.53 7.93 -8.80
C CYS A 16 -3.26 8.65 -9.96
N ILE A 17 -2.71 8.57 -11.17
CA ILE A 17 -3.22 9.28 -12.37
C ILE A 17 -4.55 8.67 -12.90
N ARG A 18 -5.04 7.60 -12.27
CA ARG A 18 -6.26 6.88 -12.67
C ARG A 18 -7.08 6.51 -11.44
N PHE A 19 -8.40 6.51 -11.63
CA PHE A 19 -9.36 6.01 -10.64
C PHE A 19 -9.33 4.48 -10.66
N HIS A 20 -8.64 3.92 -9.67
CA HIS A 20 -8.55 2.49 -9.46
C HIS A 20 -9.13 2.10 -8.10
N GLY A 21 -9.85 0.99 -8.04
CA GLY A 21 -10.35 0.42 -6.79
C GLY A 21 -9.59 -0.84 -6.37
N TRP A 22 -8.96 -0.84 -5.19
CA TRP A 22 -8.22 -1.99 -4.65
C TRP A 22 -8.83 -2.55 -3.36
N CYS A 23 -8.68 -3.84 -3.12
CA CYS A 23 -8.86 -4.39 -1.78
C CYS A 23 -7.65 -4.03 -0.91
N LYS A 24 -7.79 -4.13 0.43
CA LYS A 24 -6.74 -3.73 1.38
C LYS A 24 -5.36 -4.36 1.09
N PRO A 25 -5.24 -5.69 0.86
CA PRO A 25 -3.92 -6.30 0.59
C PRO A 25 -3.30 -5.80 -0.73
N CYS A 26 -4.10 -5.73 -1.79
CA CYS A 26 -3.60 -5.26 -3.09
C CYS A 26 -3.22 -3.79 -3.06
N ALA A 27 -3.90 -2.96 -2.27
CA ALA A 27 -3.53 -1.56 -2.09
C ALA A 27 -2.11 -1.45 -1.51
N ALA A 28 -1.78 -2.22 -0.46
CA ALA A 28 -0.45 -2.23 0.12
C ALA A 28 0.63 -2.71 -0.89
N ILE A 29 0.32 -3.75 -1.68
CA ILE A 29 1.26 -4.31 -2.67
C ILE A 29 1.54 -3.30 -3.80
N VAL A 30 0.49 -2.75 -4.41
CA VAL A 30 0.62 -1.82 -5.56
C VAL A 30 1.35 -0.54 -5.16
N HIS A 31 1.19 -0.10 -3.90
CA HIS A 31 1.81 1.13 -3.40
C HIS A 31 3.11 0.89 -2.60
N LYS A 32 3.68 -0.32 -2.59
CA LYS A 32 4.95 -0.64 -1.88
C LYS A 32 6.07 0.36 -2.16
N TYR A 33 6.13 0.89 -3.39
CA TYR A 33 7.18 1.82 -3.83
C TYR A 33 6.75 3.29 -3.83
N LEU A 34 5.54 3.57 -3.37
CA LEU A 34 4.87 4.86 -3.37
C LEU A 34 4.30 5.17 -1.97
N PRO A 35 5.13 5.13 -0.90
CA PRO A 35 4.64 5.13 0.49
C PRO A 35 3.93 6.42 0.91
N PHE A 36 4.08 7.49 0.13
CA PHE A 36 3.49 8.80 0.39
C PHE A 36 2.25 9.10 -0.45
N HIS A 37 1.77 8.12 -1.23
CA HIS A 37 0.50 8.27 -1.91
C HIS A 37 -0.64 8.39 -0.90
N TRP A 38 -1.55 9.32 -1.16
CA TRP A 38 -2.72 9.52 -0.33
C TRP A 38 -3.79 8.47 -0.69
N LEU A 39 -4.10 7.61 0.27
CA LEU A 39 -5.14 6.60 0.13
C LEU A 39 -6.39 6.98 0.92
N GLU A 40 -7.53 6.55 0.40
CA GLU A 40 -8.82 6.67 1.08
C GLU A 40 -9.51 5.30 1.10
N ILE A 41 -10.26 5.01 2.17
CA ILE A 41 -11.10 3.83 2.31
C ILE A 41 -12.58 4.21 2.28
N LEU A 42 -13.40 3.42 1.59
CA LEU A 42 -14.84 3.56 1.63
C LEU A 42 -15.39 3.03 2.97
N ALA A 43 -15.74 3.94 3.88
CA ALA A 43 -16.33 3.68 5.19
C ALA A 43 -17.84 3.97 5.14
N GLY A 44 -18.63 2.96 4.79
CA GLY A 44 -20.08 3.13 4.61
C GLY A 44 -20.41 3.93 3.35
N SER A 45 -20.81 5.19 3.51
CA SER A 45 -21.23 6.08 2.42
C SER A 45 -20.22 7.15 2.04
N CYS A 46 -19.12 7.32 2.79
CA CYS A 46 -18.08 8.31 2.52
C CYS A 46 -16.69 7.68 2.48
N TYR A 47 -15.76 8.42 1.88
CA TYR A 47 -14.34 8.09 1.90
C TYR A 47 -13.68 8.76 3.09
N GLU A 48 -12.82 8.00 3.76
CA GLU A 48 -12.00 8.46 4.87
C GLU A 48 -10.52 8.22 4.56
N ASP A 49 -9.65 9.07 5.09
CA ASP A 49 -8.20 8.90 4.94
C ASP A 49 -7.75 7.57 5.56
N ILE A 50 -6.83 6.90 4.87
CA ILE A 50 -6.15 5.72 5.41
C ILE A 50 -4.69 5.72 4.98
N SER A 51 -3.81 5.36 5.89
CA SER A 51 -2.40 5.18 5.60
C SER A 51 -2.09 3.76 5.12
N LEU A 52 -0.98 3.61 4.41
CA LEU A 52 -0.43 2.29 4.12
C LEU A 52 -0.12 1.50 5.41
N GLY A 53 0.33 2.18 6.47
CA GLY A 53 0.59 1.56 7.77
C GLY A 53 -0.66 0.93 8.38
N GLU A 54 -1.81 1.59 8.30
CA GLU A 54 -3.10 1.04 8.75
C GLU A 54 -3.60 -0.14 7.90
N LEU A 55 -3.10 -0.27 6.67
CA LEU A 55 -3.29 -1.46 5.83
C LEU A 55 -2.31 -2.61 6.15
N GLY A 56 -1.42 -2.42 7.12
CA GLY A 56 -0.40 -3.39 7.51
C GLY A 56 0.90 -3.31 6.69
N PHE A 57 1.10 -2.24 5.93
CA PHE A 57 2.36 -2.03 5.21
C PHE A 57 3.49 -1.63 6.16
N ILE A 58 4.61 -2.36 6.07
CA ILE A 58 5.84 -2.03 6.78
C ILE A 58 6.80 -1.38 5.79
N TRP A 59 7.22 -0.16 6.10
CA TRP A 59 8.22 0.54 5.30
C TRP A 59 9.63 0.26 5.83
N PHE A 60 10.35 -0.62 5.15
CA PHE A 60 11.78 -0.82 5.41
C PHE A 60 12.61 0.31 4.80
N LEU A 61 13.44 0.94 5.63
CA LEU A 61 14.39 1.97 5.21
C LEU A 61 15.72 1.28 4.81
N GLY A 62 16.24 1.59 3.63
CA GLY A 62 17.43 0.92 3.07
C GLY A 62 17.10 -0.37 2.29
N HIS A 63 18.13 -1.09 1.83
CA HIS A 63 18.07 -2.39 1.11
C HIS A 63 16.91 -2.54 0.11
N GLY A 64 16.66 -1.53 -0.73
CA GLY A 64 15.62 -1.61 -1.75
C GLY A 64 14.19 -1.72 -1.22
N ARG A 65 13.94 -1.38 0.06
CA ARG A 65 12.65 -1.53 0.77
C ARG A 65 12.31 -3.00 1.09
N GLU A 66 13.32 -3.81 1.33
CA GLU A 66 13.21 -5.17 1.85
C GLU A 66 13.65 -5.24 3.32
N PRO A 67 13.16 -6.24 4.08
CA PRO A 67 13.65 -6.47 5.44
C PRO A 67 15.18 -6.65 5.42
N CYS A 68 15.87 -6.01 6.36
CA CYS A 68 17.27 -6.32 6.58
C CYS A 68 17.38 -7.81 6.93
N ASN A 69 18.19 -8.55 6.17
CA ASN A 69 18.47 -9.94 6.50
C ASN A 69 19.32 -9.96 7.79
N PRO A 70 18.82 -10.55 8.90
CA PRO A 70 19.60 -10.63 10.14
C PRO A 70 20.90 -11.44 10.01
N GLU A 71 21.05 -12.25 8.95
CA GLU A 71 22.25 -13.06 8.69
C GLU A 71 23.29 -12.37 7.80
N GLY A 72 23.00 -11.18 7.28
CA GLY A 72 23.84 -10.47 6.32
C GLY A 72 24.41 -9.17 6.89
N GLN A 73 25.41 -9.26 7.76
CA GLN A 73 26.36 -8.16 7.93
C GLN A 73 26.99 -7.86 6.56
N HIS A 74 26.70 -6.70 5.99
CA HIS A 74 27.56 -6.14 4.96
C HIS A 74 28.23 -4.89 5.53
N TYR A 75 29.44 -5.13 6.03
CA TYR A 75 30.53 -4.16 6.02
C TYR A 75 30.70 -3.63 4.59
N SER A 76 30.52 -2.33 4.43
CA SER A 76 31.17 -1.49 3.42
C SER A 76 31.02 -0.04 3.83
#